data_AF-A0A552HFV6-F1
#
_entry.id   AF-A0A552HFV6-F1
#
_cell.length_a   1.000
_cell.length_b   1.000
_cell.length_c   1.000
_cell.angle_alpha   90.00
_cell.angle_beta   90.00
_cell.angle_gamma   90.00
#
_symmetry.space_group_name_H-M   'P 1'
#
loop_
_entity.id
_entity.type
_entity.pdbx_description
1 polymer ?
#
loop_
_entity_poly.entity_id
_entity_poly.type
_entity_poly.pdbx_seq_one_letter_code
_entity_poly.pdbx_strand_id
1 'polypeptide(L)'
;MALQEGTYTWEYGDTTQALWFTASYNTVTNQWTVDMKKGSMDLNALWWSNGDSNADGAIKLSSKDNSLNMNGTGIVWDGYDKISDTGLTGTEHNGSSLLTAGNTYTYSYSKDQGVEIEALLAGGVTTLGVRATSVNGSSGIKAVDGQYVFVPYDNTPPTLTVDIVDTSLNDGTNSSLVTFEFSEDVSGFADSDVNVSGGTLSDFTQVDGNSYQAIFTADDA
;
A
#
# COMPACT_ATOMS: atom_id res chain seq x y z
N MET A 1 20.78 5.22 -1.49
CA MET A 1 20.11 3.90 -1.55
C MET A 1 19.31 3.88 -2.86
N ALA A 2 18.90 2.71 -3.37
CA ALA A 2 17.92 2.67 -4.47
C ALA A 2 16.52 2.92 -3.89
N LEU A 3 15.61 3.53 -4.65
CA LEU A 3 14.20 3.64 -4.29
C LEU A 3 13.63 2.24 -4.09
N GLN A 4 12.94 1.99 -2.98
CA GLN A 4 12.22 0.75 -2.77
C GLN A 4 10.81 0.88 -3.35
N GLU A 5 10.47 -0.01 -4.29
CA GLU A 5 9.13 -0.08 -4.86
C GLU A 5 8.16 -0.72 -3.86
N GLY A 6 7.01 -0.09 -3.63
CA GLY A 6 6.05 -0.56 -2.65
C GLY A 6 4.99 0.48 -2.32
N THR A 7 4.27 0.22 -1.23
CA THR A 7 3.25 1.11 -0.69
C THR A 7 3.64 1.53 0.72
N TYR A 8 3.76 2.84 0.94
CA TYR A 8 3.96 3.46 2.23
C TYR A 8 2.58 3.78 2.81
N THR A 9 2.22 3.27 3.98
CA THR A 9 0.89 3.44 4.59
C THR A 9 1.01 3.95 6.02
N TRP A 10 0.17 4.90 6.42
CA TRP A 10 0.10 5.38 7.80
C TRP A 10 -1.35 5.63 8.21
N GLU A 11 -1.56 5.84 9.51
CA GLU A 11 -2.89 5.94 10.10
C GLU A 11 -2.93 7.07 11.11
N TYR A 12 -3.76 8.08 10.83
CA TYR A 12 -4.03 9.15 11.78
C TYR A 12 -5.37 8.91 12.45
N GLY A 13 -5.37 8.93 13.78
CA GLY A 13 -6.60 8.85 14.54
C GLY A 13 -6.87 7.45 15.10
N ASP A 14 -7.97 7.33 15.83
CA ASP A 14 -8.53 6.05 16.26
C ASP A 14 -10.06 6.15 16.46
N THR A 15 -10.66 5.08 16.99
CA THR A 15 -12.11 5.04 17.28
C THR A 15 -12.58 6.07 18.31
N THR A 16 -11.68 6.60 19.14
CA THR A 16 -11.96 7.56 20.21
C THR A 16 -11.89 9.01 19.72
N GLN A 17 -11.07 9.28 18.69
CA GLN A 17 -10.87 10.62 18.14
C GLN A 17 -11.99 11.05 17.19
N ALA A 18 -12.13 12.36 16.96
CA ALA A 18 -13.16 12.92 16.10
C ALA A 18 -12.87 12.73 14.59
N LEU A 19 -11.59 12.56 14.25
CA LEU A 19 -11.11 12.31 12.90
C LEU A 19 -10.25 11.05 12.91
N TRP A 20 -10.50 10.15 11.96
CA TRP A 20 -9.73 8.92 11.77
C TRP A 20 -9.66 8.58 10.28
N PHE A 21 -8.45 8.37 9.77
CA PHE A 21 -8.21 8.00 8.37
C PHE A 21 -6.92 7.21 8.21
N THR A 22 -6.84 6.43 7.14
CA THR A 22 -5.58 5.89 6.62
C THR A 22 -5.16 6.66 5.39
N ALA A 23 -3.86 6.76 5.17
CA ALA A 23 -3.34 7.29 3.93
C ALA A 23 -2.15 6.46 3.46
N SER A 24 -1.96 6.42 2.15
CA SER A 24 -0.89 5.66 1.53
C SER A 24 -0.35 6.34 0.29
N TYR A 25 0.89 5.98 -0.08
CA TYR A 25 1.52 6.34 -1.33
C TYR A 25 2.16 5.10 -1.96
N ASN A 26 1.78 4.79 -3.19
CA ASN A 26 2.30 3.68 -3.96
C ASN A 26 3.30 4.21 -5.00
N THR A 27 4.57 3.78 -4.89
CA THR A 27 5.66 4.23 -5.77
C THR A 27 5.62 3.63 -7.16
N VAL A 28 4.88 2.52 -7.35
CA VAL A 28 4.74 1.85 -8.65
C VAL A 28 3.71 2.60 -9.51
N THR A 29 2.58 2.96 -8.90
CA THR A 29 1.50 3.68 -9.58
C THR A 29 1.59 5.20 -9.46
N ASN A 30 2.51 5.71 -8.64
CA ASN A 30 2.61 7.13 -8.28
C ASN A 30 1.29 7.71 -7.78
N GLN A 31 0.57 6.92 -6.97
CA GLN A 31 -0.75 7.27 -6.49
C GLN A 31 -0.78 7.38 -4.97
N TRP A 32 -1.37 8.47 -4.51
CA TRP A 32 -1.79 8.64 -3.13
C TRP A 32 -3.23 8.17 -2.95
N THR A 33 -3.50 7.54 -1.81
CA THR A 33 -4.85 7.16 -1.39
C THR A 33 -5.09 7.66 0.03
N VAL A 34 -6.27 8.21 0.28
CA VAL A 34 -6.70 8.66 1.61
C VAL A 34 -8.10 8.11 1.88
N ASP A 35 -8.21 7.21 2.85
CA ASP A 35 -9.45 6.53 3.22
C ASP A 35 -9.97 7.06 4.55
N MET A 36 -11.13 7.70 4.53
CA MET A 36 -11.75 8.22 5.74
C MET A 36 -12.49 7.13 6.51
N LYS A 37 -12.08 6.90 7.77
CA LYS A 37 -12.70 5.93 8.67
C LYS A 37 -13.73 6.57 9.59
N LYS A 38 -13.48 7.79 10.07
CA LYS A 38 -14.39 8.52 10.97
C LYS A 38 -14.26 10.03 10.79
N GLY A 39 -15.40 10.72 10.92
CA GLY A 39 -15.46 12.17 10.81
C GLY A 39 -15.47 12.64 9.38
N SER A 40 -15.06 13.88 9.18
CA SER A 40 -14.96 14.49 7.86
C SER A 40 -13.92 15.60 7.84
N MET A 41 -13.29 15.74 6.68
CA MET A 41 -12.23 16.70 6.43
C MET A 41 -12.24 17.16 4.98
N ASP A 42 -11.74 18.36 4.75
CA ASP A 42 -11.30 18.79 3.43
C ASP A 42 -9.79 18.55 3.31
N LEU A 43 -9.39 17.74 2.33
CA LEU A 43 -7.99 17.43 2.06
C LEU A 43 -7.34 18.60 1.30
N ASN A 44 -6.37 19.26 1.93
CA ASN A 44 -5.77 20.48 1.38
C ASN A 44 -4.44 20.21 0.68
N ALA A 45 -3.62 19.30 1.18
CA ALA A 45 -2.33 18.97 0.57
C ALA A 45 -1.84 17.57 0.94
N LEU A 46 -0.97 17.04 0.09
CA LEU A 46 -0.13 15.87 0.32
C LEU A 46 1.32 16.39 0.36
N TRP A 47 2.15 15.92 1.27
CA TRP A 47 3.50 16.46 1.43
C TRP A 47 4.49 15.40 1.88
N TRP A 48 5.77 15.69 1.69
CA TRP A 48 6.85 14.80 2.03
C TRP A 48 8.08 15.56 2.53
N SER A 49 8.87 14.91 3.38
CA SER A 49 10.10 15.49 3.93
C SER A 49 11.16 14.45 4.31
N ASN A 50 12.42 14.88 4.27
CA ASN A 50 13.59 14.21 4.77
C ASN A 50 13.77 14.38 6.31
N GLY A 51 12.80 14.95 7.02
CA GLY A 51 12.80 15.05 8.49
C GLY A 51 13.90 15.90 9.13
N ASP A 52 14.72 16.61 8.34
CA ASP A 52 15.87 17.37 8.85
C ASP A 52 15.51 18.77 9.41
N SER A 53 14.21 19.08 9.43
CA SER A 53 13.64 20.35 9.88
C SER A 53 14.07 21.58 9.06
N ASN A 54 14.70 21.39 7.90
CA ASN A 54 14.96 22.41 6.89
C ASN A 54 14.08 22.16 5.67
N ALA A 55 13.94 23.18 4.83
CA ALA A 55 13.27 23.04 3.55
C ALA A 55 14.32 22.82 2.47
N ASP A 56 14.23 21.71 1.76
CA ASP A 56 15.03 21.45 0.58
C ASP A 56 14.43 22.12 -0.66
N GLY A 57 15.28 22.49 -1.61
CA GLY A 57 14.85 23.05 -2.89
C GLY A 57 14.17 24.43 -2.80
N ALA A 58 13.24 24.71 -3.72
CA ALA A 58 12.66 26.03 -3.93
C ALA A 58 11.25 26.19 -3.32
N ILE A 59 11.04 25.66 -2.12
CA ILE A 59 9.73 25.69 -1.47
C ILE A 59 9.39 27.10 -1.00
N LYS A 60 8.24 27.60 -1.44
CA LYS A 60 7.71 28.91 -1.03
C LYS A 60 6.39 28.75 -0.29
N LEU A 61 6.45 28.34 0.97
CA LEU A 61 5.32 28.47 1.88
C LEU A 61 5.24 29.94 2.31
N SER A 62 4.35 30.71 1.69
CA SER A 62 4.15 32.09 2.15
C SER A 62 3.44 32.07 3.51
N SER A 63 3.85 32.93 4.44
CA SER A 63 3.16 33.10 5.72
C SER A 63 1.70 33.55 5.61
N LYS A 64 1.29 34.00 4.41
CA LYS A 64 -0.10 34.34 4.08
C LYS A 64 -0.91 33.15 3.57
N ASP A 65 -0.26 32.06 3.15
CA ASP A 65 -0.92 30.83 2.75
C ASP A 65 -1.17 29.96 3.99
N ASN A 66 -2.22 30.31 4.74
CA ASN A 66 -2.68 29.52 5.88
C ASN A 66 -3.19 28.12 5.48
N SER A 67 -3.27 27.84 4.17
CA SER A 67 -3.69 26.55 3.64
C SER A 67 -2.62 25.49 3.68
N LEU A 68 -1.38 25.92 3.50
CA LEU A 68 -0.20 25.07 3.46
C LEU A 68 0.72 25.25 4.67
N ASN A 69 0.40 26.17 5.59
CA ASN A 69 1.17 26.31 6.82
C ASN A 69 0.86 25.18 7.82
N MET A 70 1.90 24.46 8.21
CA MET A 70 1.85 23.50 9.30
C MET A 70 1.68 24.22 10.63
N ASN A 71 0.83 23.67 11.50
CA ASN A 71 0.91 23.92 12.94
C ASN A 71 1.43 22.64 13.61
N GLY A 72 2.73 22.40 13.49
CA GLY A 72 3.45 21.33 14.18
C GLY A 72 4.87 21.80 14.48
N THR A 73 5.39 21.52 15.67
CA THR A 73 6.75 21.95 16.03
C THR A 73 7.77 21.12 15.26
N GLY A 74 8.63 21.77 14.47
CA GLY A 74 9.81 21.13 13.86
C GLY A 74 9.56 20.36 12.56
N ILE A 75 8.39 20.49 11.92
CA ILE A 75 8.17 19.87 10.61
C ILE A 75 8.28 20.93 9.52
N VAL A 76 9.12 20.63 8.53
CA VAL A 76 9.29 21.41 7.32
C VAL A 76 9.02 20.49 6.14
N TRP A 77 8.32 20.99 5.13
CA TRP A 77 8.06 20.22 3.91
C TRP A 77 9.26 20.36 2.99
N ASP A 78 9.63 19.28 2.30
CA ASP A 78 10.61 19.28 1.22
C ASP A 78 9.95 19.19 -0.17
N GLY A 79 8.72 18.68 -0.21
CA GLY A 79 7.84 18.85 -1.36
C GLY A 79 6.39 18.63 -0.96
N TYR A 80 5.49 19.06 -1.84
CA TYR A 80 4.06 18.94 -1.62
C TYR A 80 3.27 19.03 -2.92
N ASP A 81 2.08 18.43 -2.93
CA ASP A 81 1.06 18.67 -3.92
C ASP A 81 -0.15 19.31 -3.25
N LYS A 82 -0.59 20.45 -3.79
CA LYS A 82 -1.77 21.17 -3.30
C LYS A 82 -3.03 20.58 -3.91
N ILE A 83 -3.98 20.22 -3.04
CA ILE A 83 -5.26 19.61 -3.40
C ILE A 83 -6.40 20.64 -3.33
N SER A 84 -6.46 21.42 -2.24
CA SER A 84 -7.49 22.45 -2.04
C SER A 84 -6.97 23.64 -1.20
N ASP A 85 -7.69 24.77 -1.24
CA ASP A 85 -7.46 25.92 -0.36
C ASP A 85 -8.11 25.73 1.02
N THR A 86 -7.57 26.35 2.08
CA THR A 86 -8.20 26.30 3.40
C THR A 86 -9.27 27.34 3.63
N GLY A 87 -10.26 26.98 4.44
CA GLY A 87 -10.96 27.94 5.28
C GLY A 87 -12.09 28.70 4.61
N LEU A 88 -12.81 28.07 3.68
CA LEU A 88 -14.12 28.59 3.30
C LEU A 88 -15.14 28.15 4.37
N THR A 89 -15.34 29.00 5.38
CA THR A 89 -16.56 28.98 6.18
C THR A 89 -17.71 29.37 5.25
N GLY A 90 -18.36 28.39 4.63
CA GLY A 90 -19.43 28.62 3.67
C GLY A 90 -19.59 27.42 2.74
N THR A 91 -20.74 27.34 2.09
CA THR A 91 -21.26 26.24 1.25
C THR A 91 -20.39 25.84 0.04
N GLU A 92 -19.14 26.30 -0.03
CA GLU A 92 -18.14 26.05 -1.06
C GLU A 92 -17.09 25.02 -0.60
N HIS A 93 -17.53 23.90 -0.01
CA HIS A 93 -16.73 22.68 -0.01
C HIS A 93 -16.74 22.13 -1.45
N ASN A 94 -15.96 22.77 -2.33
CA ASN A 94 -16.16 22.66 -3.76
C ASN A 94 -15.44 21.42 -4.32
N GLY A 95 -16.11 20.27 -4.32
CA GLY A 95 -15.73 19.12 -5.16
C GLY A 95 -15.10 17.92 -4.44
N SER A 96 -14.24 17.19 -5.15
CA SER A 96 -13.76 15.84 -4.80
C SER A 96 -12.82 15.76 -3.59
N SER A 97 -12.34 16.87 -3.03
CA SER A 97 -11.41 16.90 -1.87
C SER A 97 -12.10 16.75 -0.51
N LEU A 98 -13.42 16.91 -0.44
CA LEU A 98 -14.20 16.67 0.77
C LEU A 98 -14.35 15.18 1.01
N LEU A 99 -13.80 14.71 2.13
CA LEU A 99 -13.89 13.32 2.54
C LEU A 99 -14.74 13.19 3.80
N THR A 100 -15.73 12.30 3.72
CA THR A 100 -16.55 11.86 4.85
C THR A 100 -16.26 10.39 5.14
N ALA A 101 -16.53 9.95 6.37
CA ALA A 101 -16.37 8.54 6.75
C ALA A 101 -16.99 7.59 5.70
N GLY A 102 -16.19 6.61 5.27
CA GLY A 102 -16.52 5.66 4.21
C GLY A 102 -16.08 6.05 2.80
N ASN A 103 -15.59 7.29 2.59
CA ASN A 103 -15.11 7.73 1.28
C ASN A 103 -13.59 7.63 1.16
N THR A 104 -13.14 7.42 -0.08
CA THR A 104 -11.73 7.36 -0.48
C THR A 104 -11.42 8.49 -1.44
N TYR A 105 -10.27 9.14 -1.28
CA TYR A 105 -9.68 10.04 -2.25
C TYR A 105 -8.44 9.39 -2.88
N THR A 106 -8.32 9.50 -4.19
CA THR A 106 -7.12 9.07 -4.92
C THR A 106 -6.54 10.25 -5.66
N TYR A 107 -5.22 10.40 -5.62
CA TYR A 107 -4.51 11.47 -6.31
C TYR A 107 -3.26 10.94 -6.99
N SER A 108 -3.12 11.22 -8.29
CA SER A 108 -1.90 10.95 -9.02
C SER A 108 -0.88 12.04 -8.70
N TYR A 109 0.24 11.64 -8.10
CA TYR A 109 1.35 12.52 -7.76
C TYR A 109 1.81 13.32 -8.99
N SER A 110 1.85 14.65 -8.88
CA SER A 110 2.05 15.53 -10.04
C SER A 110 3.48 16.09 -10.17
N LYS A 111 4.36 15.85 -9.19
CA LYS A 111 5.76 16.34 -9.16
C LYS A 111 5.88 17.86 -9.21
N ASP A 112 4.84 18.60 -8.84
CA ASP A 112 4.74 20.02 -9.21
C ASP A 112 5.53 20.95 -8.29
N GLN A 113 5.74 20.60 -7.01
CA GLN A 113 6.38 21.51 -6.04
C GLN A 113 7.42 20.84 -5.13
N GLY A 114 8.59 21.48 -5.04
CA GLY A 114 9.67 21.09 -4.12
C GLY A 114 10.60 20.01 -4.69
N VAL A 115 11.21 19.24 -3.81
CA VAL A 115 12.00 18.05 -4.13
C VAL A 115 11.05 16.91 -4.50
N GLU A 116 11.45 16.02 -5.40
CA GLU A 116 10.63 14.85 -5.76
C GLU A 116 10.60 13.82 -4.61
N ILE A 117 9.43 13.24 -4.32
CA ILE A 117 9.26 12.22 -3.26
C ILE A 117 10.21 11.03 -3.44
N GLU A 118 10.44 10.58 -4.67
CA GLU A 118 11.32 9.45 -4.97
C GLU A 118 12.78 9.73 -4.62
N ALA A 119 13.22 10.98 -4.78
CA ALA A 119 14.58 11.39 -4.45
C ALA A 119 14.83 11.33 -2.93
N LEU A 120 13.83 11.72 -2.12
CA LEU A 120 13.92 11.64 -0.66
C LEU A 120 13.85 10.20 -0.17
N LEU A 121 12.93 9.40 -0.72
CA LEU A 121 12.81 7.98 -0.40
C LEU A 121 14.12 7.20 -0.68
N ALA A 122 14.83 7.53 -1.77
CA ALA A 122 16.15 6.95 -2.06
C ALA A 122 17.28 7.41 -1.11
N GLY A 123 17.10 8.56 -0.45
CA GLY A 123 18.03 9.20 0.48
C GLY A 123 17.94 8.70 1.93
N GLY A 124 16.94 7.87 2.26
CA GLY A 124 16.81 7.26 3.59
C GLY A 124 16.08 8.13 4.63
N VAL A 125 15.47 9.25 4.22
CA VAL A 125 14.53 9.96 5.08
C VAL A 125 13.23 10.31 4.36
N THR A 126 12.14 10.15 5.11
CA THR A 126 10.92 9.57 4.56
C THR A 126 9.73 9.92 5.45
N THR A 127 9.36 11.18 5.53
CA THR A 127 8.07 11.55 6.13
C THR A 127 7.10 11.74 5.00
N LEU A 128 5.98 11.01 5.01
CA LEU A 128 4.86 11.24 4.13
C LEU A 128 3.69 11.73 4.98
N GLY A 129 3.01 12.75 4.52
CA GLY A 129 1.95 13.35 5.30
C GLY A 129 0.79 13.88 4.48
N VAL A 130 -0.34 13.91 5.13
CA VAL A 130 -1.55 14.62 4.68
C VAL A 130 -1.61 15.94 5.44
N ARG A 131 -2.18 16.96 4.82
CA ARG A 131 -2.72 18.13 5.52
C ARG A 131 -4.19 18.25 5.16
N ALA A 132 -5.05 18.25 6.19
CA ALA A 132 -6.49 18.36 6.00
C ALA A 132 -7.14 19.22 7.08
N THR A 133 -8.25 19.87 6.76
CA THR A 133 -9.03 20.71 7.67
C THR A 133 -10.31 19.98 8.07
N SER A 134 -10.50 19.71 9.37
CA SER A 134 -11.74 19.07 9.83
C SER A 134 -12.95 20.00 9.66
N VAL A 135 -14.06 19.43 9.18
CA VAL A 135 -15.32 20.18 8.97
C VAL A 135 -16.34 19.99 10.10
N ASN A 136 -16.13 19.02 10.99
CA ASN A 136 -17.05 18.66 12.08
C ASN A 136 -16.45 18.77 13.50
N GLY A 137 -15.23 19.31 13.63
CA GLY A 137 -14.53 19.48 14.92
C GLY A 137 -14.46 20.93 15.37
N SER A 138 -14.64 21.17 16.68
CA SER A 138 -14.37 22.46 17.32
C SER A 138 -12.86 22.75 17.26
N SER A 139 -12.46 23.53 16.24
CA SER A 139 -11.11 24.02 15.96
C SER A 139 -10.16 23.08 15.20
N GLY A 140 -9.76 23.52 14.00
CA GLY A 140 -8.34 23.59 13.59
C GLY A 140 -7.53 22.31 13.49
N ILE A 141 -8.14 21.12 13.36
CA ILE A 141 -7.37 19.91 13.11
C ILE A 141 -6.60 20.10 11.79
N LYS A 142 -5.27 20.19 11.92
CA LYS A 142 -4.24 20.25 10.87
C LYS A 142 -3.41 18.98 11.05
N ALA A 143 -4.01 17.83 10.69
CA ALA A 143 -3.41 16.54 10.98
C ALA A 143 -2.16 16.30 10.15
N VAL A 144 -1.18 15.64 10.75
CA VAL A 144 0.07 15.13 10.20
C VAL A 144 0.33 13.82 10.93
N ASP A 145 0.76 12.79 10.21
CA ASP A 145 1.41 11.62 10.79
C ASP A 145 2.79 11.51 10.13
N GLY A 146 3.76 10.97 10.86
CA GLY A 146 5.15 10.90 10.44
C GLY A 146 5.76 9.50 10.50
N GLN A 147 4.99 8.48 10.90
CA GLN A 147 5.44 7.10 10.83
C GLN A 147 4.55 6.29 9.89
N TYR A 148 5.11 5.92 8.74
CA TYR A 148 4.48 4.93 7.87
C TYR A 148 5.00 3.52 8.19
N VAL A 149 4.22 2.55 7.74
CA VAL A 149 4.61 1.16 7.49
C VAL A 149 4.84 1.01 6.00
N PHE A 150 6.00 0.47 5.62
CA PHE A 150 6.32 0.20 4.22
C PHE A 150 5.99 -1.25 3.87
N VAL A 151 5.22 -1.45 2.80
CA VAL A 151 4.91 -2.77 2.22
C VAL A 151 5.61 -2.87 0.87
N PRO A 152 6.63 -3.74 0.71
CA PRO A 152 7.33 -3.89 -0.56
C PRO A 152 6.39 -4.37 -1.66
N TYR A 153 6.61 -3.87 -2.87
CA TYR A 153 6.00 -4.41 -4.07
C TYR A 153 6.78 -5.64 -4.51
N ASP A 154 6.09 -6.77 -4.63
CA ASP A 154 6.64 -7.98 -5.20
C ASP A 154 6.06 -8.19 -6.61
N ASN A 155 6.95 -8.31 -7.59
CA ASN A 155 6.61 -8.62 -8.98
C ASN A 155 7.31 -9.88 -9.48
N THR A 156 7.96 -10.62 -8.58
CA THR A 156 8.59 -11.88 -8.92
C THR A 156 7.47 -12.91 -9.11
N PRO A 157 7.41 -13.60 -10.26
CA PRO A 157 6.39 -14.62 -10.47
C PRO A 157 6.69 -15.86 -9.63
N PRO A 158 5.67 -16.59 -9.15
CA PRO A 158 5.88 -17.82 -8.41
C PRO A 158 6.50 -18.87 -9.32
N THR A 159 7.43 -19.63 -8.77
CA THR A 159 8.01 -20.82 -9.41
C THR A 159 7.48 -22.06 -8.70
N LEU A 160 7.30 -23.16 -9.45
CA LEU A 160 6.79 -24.42 -8.93
C LEU A 160 7.85 -25.52 -9.07
N THR A 161 8.16 -26.19 -7.97
CA THR A 161 8.91 -27.45 -7.95
C THR A 161 7.95 -28.59 -7.71
N VAL A 162 8.06 -29.67 -8.50
CA VAL A 162 7.26 -30.88 -8.32
C VAL A 162 8.18 -32.02 -7.94
N ASP A 163 7.90 -32.64 -6.81
CA ASP A 163 8.58 -33.84 -6.33
C ASP A 163 7.63 -35.03 -6.34
N ILE A 164 8.11 -36.16 -6.86
CA ILE A 164 7.40 -37.44 -6.84
C ILE A 164 8.30 -38.40 -6.09
N VAL A 165 7.85 -38.84 -4.92
CA VAL A 165 8.66 -39.63 -3.98
C VAL A 165 9.23 -40.88 -4.64
N ASP A 166 8.41 -41.62 -5.37
CA ASP A 166 8.82 -42.85 -6.06
C ASP A 166 9.06 -42.58 -7.54
N THR A 167 10.33 -42.62 -7.95
CA THR A 167 10.75 -42.39 -9.34
C THR A 167 10.48 -43.58 -10.28
N SER A 168 10.05 -44.72 -9.73
CA SER A 168 9.64 -45.91 -10.49
C SER A 168 8.52 -46.63 -9.77
N LEU A 169 7.44 -46.92 -10.49
CA LEU A 169 6.26 -47.63 -9.99
C LEU A 169 6.11 -48.98 -10.71
N ASN A 170 5.41 -49.92 -10.08
CA ASN A 170 5.10 -51.25 -10.62
C ASN A 170 3.76 -51.75 -10.05
N ASP A 171 3.24 -52.86 -10.55
CA ASP A 171 1.92 -53.39 -10.15
C ASP A 171 1.79 -53.67 -8.64
N GLY A 172 2.91 -53.93 -7.94
CA GLY A 172 2.92 -54.12 -6.49
C GLY A 172 2.95 -52.81 -5.68
N THR A 173 3.38 -51.71 -6.30
CA THR A 173 3.49 -50.35 -5.72
C THR A 173 3.23 -49.33 -6.83
N ASN A 174 1.95 -49.09 -7.13
CA ASN A 174 1.51 -48.31 -8.29
C ASN A 174 1.14 -46.85 -7.95
N SER A 175 1.39 -46.40 -6.73
CA SER A 175 1.08 -45.04 -6.29
C SER A 175 2.29 -44.36 -5.65
N SER A 176 2.39 -43.04 -5.81
CA SER A 176 3.40 -42.18 -5.18
C SER A 176 2.75 -40.91 -4.63
N LEU A 177 3.27 -40.41 -3.51
CA LEU A 177 3.00 -39.04 -3.08
C LEU A 177 3.66 -38.08 -4.07
N VAL A 178 2.91 -37.04 -4.44
CA VAL A 178 3.37 -35.90 -5.24
C VAL A 178 3.29 -34.66 -4.35
N THR A 179 4.39 -33.91 -4.29
CA THR A 179 4.47 -32.62 -3.60
C THR A 179 4.69 -31.52 -4.62
N PHE A 180 3.86 -30.51 -4.56
CA PHE A 180 3.97 -29.27 -5.34
C PHE A 180 4.40 -28.17 -4.38
N GLU A 181 5.58 -27.59 -4.60
CA GLU A 181 6.16 -26.55 -3.76
C GLU A 181 6.34 -25.26 -4.57
N PHE A 182 5.60 -24.22 -4.23
CA PHE A 182 5.74 -22.89 -4.81
C PHE A 182 6.78 -22.05 -4.04
N SER A 183 7.47 -21.15 -4.73
CA SER A 183 8.45 -20.24 -4.12
C SER A 183 7.85 -19.15 -3.22
N GLU A 184 6.53 -18.98 -3.25
CA GLU A 184 5.75 -18.03 -2.48
C GLU A 184 4.31 -18.56 -2.34
N ASP A 185 3.53 -17.95 -1.46
CA ASP A 185 2.12 -18.33 -1.26
C ASP A 185 1.32 -18.13 -2.56
N VAL A 186 0.53 -19.13 -2.93
CA VAL A 186 -0.35 -19.07 -4.10
C VAL A 186 -1.79 -19.38 -3.71
N SER A 187 -2.74 -18.87 -4.49
CA SER A 187 -4.17 -19.11 -4.28
C SER A 187 -4.82 -19.56 -5.58
N GLY A 188 -5.77 -20.48 -5.49
CA GLY A 188 -6.55 -20.94 -6.64
C GLY A 188 -5.92 -22.07 -7.46
N PHE A 189 -4.75 -22.60 -7.06
CA PHE A 189 -4.18 -23.80 -7.67
C PHE A 189 -5.00 -25.04 -7.27
N ALA A 190 -5.42 -25.80 -8.28
CA ALA A 190 -6.27 -26.99 -8.13
C ALA A 190 -5.80 -28.14 -9.02
N ASP A 191 -6.39 -29.32 -8.82
CA ASP A 191 -6.15 -30.52 -9.64
C ASP A 191 -6.43 -30.28 -11.13
N SER A 192 -7.42 -29.43 -11.45
CA SER A 192 -7.73 -29.03 -12.83
C SER A 192 -6.60 -28.26 -13.54
N ASP A 193 -5.66 -27.69 -12.79
CA ASP A 193 -4.50 -26.97 -13.34
C ASP A 193 -3.33 -27.91 -13.68
N VAL A 194 -3.44 -29.20 -13.30
CA VAL A 194 -2.39 -30.20 -13.51
C VAL A 194 -2.79 -31.17 -14.62
N ASN A 195 -1.99 -31.21 -15.69
CA ASN A 195 -2.14 -32.23 -16.73
C ASN A 195 -1.33 -33.48 -16.36
N VAL A 196 -2.02 -34.60 -16.17
CA VAL A 196 -1.44 -35.87 -15.73
C VAL A 196 -1.36 -36.83 -16.93
N SER A 197 -0.26 -37.57 -17.04
CA SER A 197 -0.09 -38.62 -18.05
C SER A 197 0.34 -39.94 -17.40
N GLY A 198 -0.11 -41.06 -17.98
CA GLY A 198 0.22 -42.41 -17.50
C GLY A 198 -0.36 -42.75 -16.13
N GLY A 199 -1.43 -42.07 -15.72
CA GLY A 199 -2.07 -42.26 -14.43
C GLY A 199 -3.07 -41.16 -14.09
N THR A 200 -3.48 -41.13 -12.84
CA THR A 200 -4.42 -40.15 -12.27
C THR A 200 -3.89 -39.55 -10.99
N LEU A 201 -4.27 -38.31 -10.70
CA LEU A 201 -4.07 -37.69 -9.38
C LEU A 201 -5.35 -37.83 -8.56
N SER A 202 -5.17 -38.06 -7.26
CA SER A 202 -6.23 -38.12 -6.26
C SER A 202 -5.77 -37.43 -4.98
N ASP A 203 -6.68 -37.20 -4.03
CA ASP A 203 -6.37 -36.59 -2.73
C ASP A 203 -5.59 -35.26 -2.83
N PHE A 204 -5.89 -34.46 -3.85
CA PHE A 204 -5.26 -33.16 -4.06
C PHE A 204 -5.67 -32.19 -2.96
N THR A 205 -4.71 -31.76 -2.15
CA THR A 205 -4.95 -30.95 -0.95
C THR A 205 -3.90 -29.87 -0.80
N GLN A 206 -4.32 -28.69 -0.36
CA GLN A 206 -3.43 -27.64 0.10
C GLN A 206 -2.92 -27.99 1.49
N VAL A 207 -1.60 -27.96 1.68
CA VAL A 207 -0.97 -28.24 2.98
C VAL A 207 -0.76 -26.94 3.74
N ASP A 208 -0.25 -25.91 3.06
CA ASP A 208 -0.11 -24.53 3.58
C ASP A 208 -0.19 -23.51 2.43
N GLY A 209 0.26 -22.27 2.65
CA GLY A 209 0.13 -21.17 1.69
C GLY A 209 0.81 -21.43 0.34
N ASN A 210 1.89 -22.23 0.32
CA ASN A 210 2.72 -22.43 -0.87
C ASN A 210 2.95 -23.91 -1.21
N SER A 211 2.42 -24.87 -0.45
CA SER A 211 2.58 -26.30 -0.72
C SER A 211 1.26 -27.06 -0.88
N TYR A 212 1.26 -28.00 -1.84
CA TYR A 212 0.13 -28.88 -2.13
C TYR A 212 0.61 -30.32 -2.27
N GLN A 213 -0.26 -31.26 -1.90
CA GLN A 213 0.01 -32.69 -2.03
C GLN A 213 -1.10 -33.40 -2.78
N ALA A 214 -0.73 -34.45 -3.49
CA ALA A 214 -1.65 -35.35 -4.16
C ALA A 214 -1.06 -36.76 -4.21
N ILE A 215 -1.90 -37.76 -4.47
CA ILE A 215 -1.48 -39.13 -4.72
C ILE A 215 -1.59 -39.40 -6.22
N PHE A 216 -0.44 -39.62 -6.87
CA PHE A 216 -0.39 -40.15 -8.23
C PHE A 216 -0.57 -41.66 -8.18
N THR A 217 -1.44 -42.19 -9.04
CA THR A 217 -1.60 -43.63 -9.27
C THR A 217 -1.41 -43.91 -10.74
N ALA A 218 -0.42 -44.74 -11.06
CA ALA A 218 -0.10 -45.14 -12.42
C ALA A 218 -1.21 -46.01 -13.02
N ASP A 219 -1.47 -45.83 -14.32
CA ASP A 219 -2.32 -46.73 -15.09
C ASP A 219 -1.62 -48.10 -15.26
N ASP A 220 -2.41 -49.16 -15.40
CA ASP A 220 -1.90 -50.47 -15.80
C ASP A 220 -1.45 -50.42 -17.27
N ALA A 221 -0.27 -51.00 -17.57
CA ALA A 221 0.40 -50.87 -18.86
C ALA A 221 0.00 -51.92 -19.90
#